data_AF-A0A2A3TCP0-F1
#
_entry.id   AF-A0A2A3TCP0-F1
#
_cell.length_a   1.000
_cell.length_b   1.000
_cell.length_c   1.000
_cell.angle_alpha   90.00
_cell.angle_beta   90.00
_cell.angle_gamma   90.00
#
_symmetry.space_group_name_H-M   'P 1'
#
loop_
_entity.id
_entity.type
_entity.pdbx_description
1 polymer ?
#
loop_
_entity_poly.entity_id
_entity_poly.type
_entity_poly.pdbx_seq_one_letter_code
_entity_poly.pdbx_strand_id
1 'polypeptide(L)'
;MTNFENFYQDLLDLAKKHELQNTPLKIEKDLENDIIKIFGERITSLARAKHGLNDVTELSYATAEHHPYWNLLYNCSEIANTVLDKWKDSLSTEDFSDIDWALKELNQTLEKIKNKNSHDC
;
A
#
# COMPACT_ATOMS: atom_id res chain seq x y z
N MET A 1 10.92 5.92 -30.78
CA MET A 1 10.52 4.76 -29.94
C MET A 1 9.40 5.23 -29.05
N THR A 2 8.30 4.48 -28.97
CA THR A 2 7.25 4.69 -27.98
C THR A 2 7.80 4.37 -26.59
N ASN A 3 7.71 5.31 -25.66
CA ASN A 3 8.10 5.15 -24.25
C ASN A 3 6.85 5.32 -23.35
N PHE A 4 6.99 5.08 -22.05
CA PHE A 4 5.88 5.16 -21.11
C PHE A 4 5.20 6.55 -21.09
N GLU A 5 5.96 7.61 -21.33
CA GLU A 5 5.43 8.96 -21.45
C GLU A 5 4.55 9.15 -22.69
N ASN A 6 4.91 8.58 -23.84
CA ASN A 6 4.05 8.57 -25.03
C ASN A 6 2.73 7.82 -24.75
N PHE A 7 2.80 6.68 -24.06
CA PHE A 7 1.59 5.96 -23.62
C PHE A 7 0.72 6.81 -22.69
N TYR A 8 1.34 7.54 -21.75
CA TYR A 8 0.61 8.46 -20.87
C TYR A 8 -0.14 9.55 -21.65
N GLN A 9 0.47 10.12 -22.72
CA GLN A 9 -0.21 11.10 -23.57
C GLN A 9 -1.41 10.49 -24.31
N ASP A 10 -1.23 9.30 -24.91
CA ASP A 10 -2.31 8.58 -25.60
C ASP A 10 -3.48 8.28 -24.63
N LEU A 11 -3.17 7.90 -23.40
CA LEU A 11 -4.14 7.66 -22.34
C LEU A 11 -4.89 8.93 -21.94
N LEU A 12 -4.21 10.09 -21.86
CA LEU A 12 -4.87 11.36 -21.56
C LEU A 12 -5.88 11.75 -22.64
N ASP A 13 -5.54 11.54 -23.91
CA ASP A 13 -6.44 11.84 -25.01
C ASP A 13 -7.65 10.89 -25.03
N LEU A 14 -7.44 9.62 -24.67
CA LEU A 14 -8.53 8.68 -24.42
C LEU A 14 -9.42 9.13 -23.25
N ALA A 15 -8.83 9.56 -22.13
CA ALA A 15 -9.58 10.00 -20.96
C ALA A 15 -10.46 11.22 -21.26
N LYS A 16 -9.91 12.25 -21.96
CA LYS A 16 -10.67 13.43 -22.39
C LYS A 16 -11.89 13.05 -23.25
N LYS A 17 -11.74 12.06 -24.15
CA LYS A 17 -12.86 11.58 -24.97
C LYS A 17 -14.00 11.01 -24.14
N HIS A 18 -13.70 10.33 -23.03
CA HIS A 18 -14.68 9.77 -22.11
C HIS A 18 -15.23 10.79 -21.10
N GLU A 19 -14.46 11.81 -20.72
CA GLU A 19 -14.97 12.95 -19.92
C GLU A 19 -16.09 13.68 -20.66
N LEU A 20 -15.96 13.86 -21.98
CA LEU A 20 -17.03 14.41 -22.84
C LEU A 20 -18.31 13.54 -22.85
N GLN A 21 -18.22 12.28 -22.42
CA GLN A 21 -19.33 11.35 -22.29
C GLN A 21 -19.83 11.23 -20.84
N ASN A 22 -19.55 12.22 -19.99
CA ASN A 22 -19.90 12.25 -18.56
C ASN A 22 -19.31 11.09 -17.75
N THR A 23 -18.11 10.63 -18.09
CA THR A 23 -17.34 9.70 -17.25
C THR A 23 -16.20 10.45 -16.56
N PRO A 24 -16.43 11.03 -15.36
CA PRO A 24 -15.38 11.74 -14.64
C PRO A 24 -14.31 10.77 -14.15
N LEU A 25 -13.07 11.06 -14.50
CA LEU A 25 -11.87 10.31 -14.15
C LEU A 25 -10.89 11.20 -13.42
N LYS A 26 -10.17 10.63 -12.45
CA LYS A 26 -9.01 11.27 -11.84
C LYS A 26 -7.77 10.47 -12.22
N ILE A 27 -6.81 11.11 -12.88
CA ILE A 27 -5.57 10.49 -13.31
C ILE A 27 -4.41 11.11 -12.52
N GLU A 28 -3.65 10.27 -11.84
CA GLU A 28 -2.39 10.63 -11.19
C GLU A 28 -1.23 9.93 -11.92
N LYS A 29 -0.07 10.58 -12.00
CA LYS A 29 1.12 10.04 -12.67
C LYS A 29 2.34 10.10 -11.76
N ASP A 30 3.18 9.10 -11.89
CA ASP A 30 4.55 9.04 -11.38
C ASP A 30 5.39 8.37 -12.47
N LEU A 31 5.83 9.17 -13.43
CA LEU A 31 6.55 8.69 -14.61
C LEU A 31 7.99 8.28 -14.28
N GLU A 32 8.53 8.68 -13.13
CA GLU A 32 9.86 8.25 -12.69
C GLU A 32 9.86 6.77 -12.32
N ASN A 33 8.72 6.28 -11.81
CA ASN A 33 8.52 4.88 -11.44
C ASN A 33 7.62 4.11 -12.42
N ASP A 34 7.36 4.66 -13.62
CA ASP A 34 6.44 4.08 -14.62
C ASP A 34 5.03 3.74 -14.07
N ILE A 35 4.47 4.62 -13.24
CA ILE A 35 3.15 4.45 -12.62
C ILE A 35 2.16 5.47 -13.18
N ILE A 36 0.99 4.96 -13.58
CA ILE A 36 -0.21 5.76 -13.82
C ILE A 36 -1.35 5.17 -12.99
N LYS A 37 -2.04 6.03 -12.22
CA LYS A 37 -3.21 5.64 -11.42
C LYS A 37 -4.46 6.32 -11.97
N ILE A 38 -5.45 5.51 -12.35
CA ILE A 38 -6.73 5.99 -12.88
C ILE A 38 -7.81 5.65 -11.86
N PHE A 39 -8.53 6.65 -11.38
CA PHE A 39 -9.62 6.49 -10.44
C PHE A 39 -10.94 6.96 -11.07
N GLY A 40 -12.00 6.20 -10.88
CA GLY A 40 -13.35 6.66 -11.21
C GLY A 40 -13.92 7.61 -10.15
N GLU A 41 -14.99 8.32 -10.49
CA GLU A 41 -15.66 9.32 -9.64
C GLU A 41 -15.99 8.85 -8.22
N ARG A 42 -16.40 7.59 -8.07
CA ARG A 42 -16.83 7.02 -6.77
C ARG A 42 -15.68 6.67 -5.83
N ILE A 43 -14.43 6.96 -6.21
CA ILE A 43 -13.28 6.66 -5.39
C ILE A 43 -13.37 7.40 -4.04
N THR A 44 -13.09 6.69 -2.95
CA THR A 44 -13.01 7.27 -1.61
C THR A 44 -11.58 7.20 -1.09
N SER A 45 -11.22 8.07 -0.14
CA SER A 45 -9.90 8.00 0.52
C SER A 45 -9.67 6.65 1.20
N LEU A 46 -10.72 6.05 1.78
CA LEU A 46 -10.64 4.72 2.39
C LEU A 46 -10.31 3.64 1.34
N ALA A 47 -11.01 3.63 0.20
CA ALA A 47 -10.72 2.67 -0.87
C ALA A 47 -9.30 2.85 -1.42
N ARG A 48 -8.82 4.09 -1.57
CA ARG A 48 -7.44 4.38 -1.99
C ARG A 48 -6.42 3.86 -0.98
N ALA A 49 -6.65 4.09 0.31
CA ALA A 49 -5.76 3.62 1.37
C ALA A 49 -5.65 2.10 1.39
N LYS A 50 -6.79 1.39 1.30
CA LYS A 50 -6.82 -0.08 1.20
C LYS A 50 -6.03 -0.59 0.00
N HIS A 51 -6.24 -0.01 -1.18
CA HIS A 51 -5.50 -0.41 -2.38
C HIS A 51 -4.00 -0.16 -2.25
N GLY A 52 -3.57 0.99 -1.74
CA GLY A 52 -2.15 1.26 -1.52
C GLY A 52 -1.52 0.35 -0.47
N LEU A 53 -2.30 -0.09 0.53
CA LEU A 53 -1.83 -1.02 1.55
C LEU A 53 -1.60 -2.43 0.99
N ASN A 54 -2.35 -2.85 -0.02
CA ASN A 54 -2.13 -4.14 -0.68
C ASN A 54 -0.71 -4.21 -1.29
N ASP A 55 -0.26 -3.15 -1.96
CA ASP A 55 1.09 -3.10 -2.55
C ASP A 55 2.18 -3.22 -1.47
N VAL A 56 1.97 -2.62 -0.29
CA VAL A 56 2.88 -2.72 0.87
C VAL A 56 2.88 -4.14 1.44
N THR A 57 1.71 -4.76 1.53
CA THR A 57 1.53 -6.12 2.03
C THR A 57 2.19 -7.13 1.08
N GLU A 58 2.04 -6.95 -0.23
CA GLU A 58 2.70 -7.80 -1.23
C GLU A 58 4.22 -7.67 -1.17
N LEU A 59 4.73 -6.44 -1.04
CA LEU A 59 6.17 -6.20 -0.85
C LEU A 59 6.69 -6.95 0.39
N SER A 60 5.97 -6.88 1.51
CA SER A 60 6.39 -7.47 2.78
C SER A 60 6.35 -9.01 2.76
N TYR A 61 5.37 -9.61 2.09
CA TYR A 61 5.24 -11.07 1.96
C TYR A 61 6.17 -11.69 0.92
N ALA A 62 6.23 -11.14 -0.30
CA ALA A 62 6.83 -11.86 -1.44
C ALA A 62 8.28 -11.47 -1.71
N THR A 63 8.55 -10.16 -1.71
CA THR A 63 9.83 -9.63 -2.20
C THR A 63 10.80 -9.37 -1.06
N ALA A 64 10.26 -9.00 0.11
CA ALA A 64 11.07 -8.61 1.25
C ALA A 64 11.34 -9.75 2.24
N GLU A 65 10.85 -10.99 2.10
CA GLU A 65 11.00 -12.04 3.14
C GLU A 65 12.45 -12.25 3.64
N HIS A 66 13.46 -11.88 2.84
CA HIS A 66 14.88 -11.92 3.22
C HIS A 66 15.48 -10.59 3.68
N HIS A 67 14.75 -9.49 3.59
CA HIS A 67 15.16 -8.14 3.98
C HIS A 67 15.07 -7.94 5.50
N PRO A 68 16.07 -7.38 6.19
CA PRO A 68 16.07 -7.26 7.66
C PRO A 68 14.83 -6.57 8.29
N TYR A 69 14.12 -5.75 7.52
CA TYR A 69 12.95 -4.98 7.96
C TYR A 69 11.61 -5.54 7.49
N TRP A 70 11.59 -6.69 6.82
CA TRP A 70 10.36 -7.26 6.25
C TRP A 70 9.30 -7.52 7.31
N ASN A 71 9.71 -8.10 8.44
CA ASN A 71 8.77 -8.45 9.51
C ASN A 71 8.19 -7.18 10.17
N LEU A 72 8.92 -6.05 10.12
CA LEU A 72 8.36 -4.76 10.54
C LEU A 72 7.28 -4.29 9.57
N LEU A 73 7.59 -4.32 8.28
CA LEU A 73 6.66 -3.86 7.26
C LEU A 73 5.40 -4.73 7.23
N TYR A 74 5.58 -6.05 7.36
CA TYR A 74 4.51 -7.04 7.39
C TYR A 74 3.55 -6.83 8.56
N ASN A 75 4.05 -6.81 9.80
CA ASN A 75 3.17 -6.66 10.95
C ASN A 75 2.51 -5.26 10.99
N CYS A 76 3.18 -4.21 10.50
CA CYS A 76 2.54 -2.91 10.30
C CYS A 76 1.41 -2.97 9.25
N SER A 77 1.60 -3.71 8.14
CA SER A 77 0.57 -3.84 7.13
C SER A 77 -0.63 -4.64 7.62
N GLU A 78 -0.42 -5.70 8.41
CA GLU A 78 -1.52 -6.48 9.02
C GLU A 78 -2.36 -5.62 9.95
N ILE A 79 -1.74 -4.85 10.86
CA ILE A 79 -2.48 -3.93 11.75
C ILE A 79 -3.29 -2.93 10.93
N ALA A 80 -2.68 -2.34 9.89
CA ALA A 80 -3.36 -1.39 9.04
C ALA A 80 -4.52 -2.05 8.26
N ASN A 81 -4.37 -3.30 7.82
CA ASN A 81 -5.42 -4.04 7.11
C ASN A 81 -6.63 -4.25 8.03
N THR A 82 -6.41 -4.76 9.24
CA THR A 82 -7.46 -4.95 10.25
C THR A 82 -8.21 -3.63 10.54
N VAL A 83 -7.48 -2.53 10.74
CA VAL A 83 -8.07 -1.22 11.03
C VAL A 83 -8.86 -0.67 9.83
N LEU A 84 -8.32 -0.77 8.61
CA LEU A 84 -9.02 -0.28 7.42
C LEU A 84 -10.22 -1.15 7.07
N ASP A 85 -10.18 -2.45 7.33
CA ASP A 85 -11.30 -3.37 7.12
C ASP A 85 -12.46 -3.08 8.04
N LYS A 86 -12.18 -2.79 9.30
CA LYS A 86 -13.19 -2.39 10.28
C LYS A 86 -13.44 -0.88 10.33
N TRP A 87 -12.95 -0.09 9.37
CA TRP A 87 -13.00 1.39 9.45
C TRP A 87 -14.41 1.97 9.65
N LYS A 88 -15.44 1.31 9.13
CA LYS A 88 -16.85 1.73 9.27
C LYS A 88 -17.59 1.00 10.39
N ASP A 89 -16.92 0.07 11.05
CA ASP A 89 -17.46 -0.81 12.09
C ASP A 89 -16.61 -0.67 13.38
N SER A 90 -16.86 -1.52 14.36
CA SER A 90 -16.04 -1.63 15.58
C SER A 90 -15.06 -2.80 15.48
N LEU A 91 -13.87 -2.64 16.06
CA LEU A 91 -12.95 -3.75 16.29
C LEU A 91 -13.56 -4.73 17.30
N SER A 92 -13.51 -6.01 16.96
CA SER A 92 -13.88 -7.12 17.84
C SER A 92 -12.71 -7.52 18.75
N THR A 93 -12.98 -8.37 19.74
CA THR A 93 -11.94 -8.94 20.61
C THR A 93 -10.90 -9.74 19.84
N GLU A 94 -11.30 -10.39 18.75
CA GLU A 94 -10.39 -11.12 17.85
C GLU A 94 -9.47 -10.14 17.12
N ASP A 95 -10.03 -9.06 16.54
CA ASP A 95 -9.24 -8.00 15.89
C ASP A 95 -8.21 -7.39 16.84
N PHE A 96 -8.57 -7.14 18.11
CA PHE A 96 -7.63 -6.66 19.13
C PHE A 96 -6.53 -7.68 19.44
N SER A 97 -6.88 -8.97 19.48
CA SER A 97 -5.91 -10.04 19.75
C SER A 97 -4.88 -10.17 18.63
N ASP A 98 -5.32 -10.02 17.38
CA ASP A 98 -4.44 -10.04 16.20
C ASP A 98 -3.50 -8.83 16.18
N ILE A 99 -4.02 -7.64 16.50
CA ILE A 99 -3.21 -6.42 16.63
C ILE A 99 -2.17 -6.58 17.75
N ASP A 100 -2.56 -7.10 18.91
CA ASP A 100 -1.64 -7.35 20.03
C ASP A 100 -0.55 -8.36 19.67
N TRP A 101 -0.88 -9.38 18.87
CA TRP A 101 0.11 -10.31 18.35
C TRP A 101 1.10 -9.63 17.41
N ALA A 102 0.61 -8.87 16.43
CA ALA A 102 1.45 -8.12 15.51
C ALA A 102 2.38 -7.13 16.23
N LEU A 103 1.89 -6.44 17.27
CA LEU A 103 2.71 -5.56 18.11
C LEU A 103 3.83 -6.29 18.86
N LYS A 104 3.59 -7.53 19.31
CA LYS A 104 4.64 -8.35 19.92
C LYS A 104 5.73 -8.71 18.91
N GLU A 105 5.35 -9.11 17.70
CA GLU A 105 6.29 -9.42 16.61
C GLU A 105 7.12 -8.20 16.20
N LEU A 106 6.50 -7.02 16.13
CA LEU A 106 7.18 -5.75 15.88
C LEU A 106 8.26 -5.49 16.93
N ASN A 107 7.91 -5.57 18.22
CA ASN A 107 8.86 -5.35 19.30
C ASN A 107 10.01 -6.35 19.29
N GLN A 108 9.72 -7.65 19.10
CA GLN A 108 10.77 -8.67 19.01
C GLN A 108 11.72 -8.42 17.83
N THR A 109 11.18 -8.00 16.70
CA THR A 109 11.97 -7.70 15.49
C THR A 109 12.87 -6.49 15.70
N LEU A 110 12.35 -5.42 16.32
CA LEU A 110 13.13 -4.24 16.66
C LEU A 110 14.30 -4.58 17.59
N GLU A 111 14.06 -5.39 18.62
CA GLU A 111 15.12 -5.82 19.54
C GLU A 111 16.18 -6.67 18.84
N LYS A 112 15.78 -7.59 17.94
CA LYS A 112 16.72 -8.37 17.11
C LYS A 112 17.60 -7.47 16.25
N ILE A 113 17.03 -6.46 15.60
CA ILE A 113 17.77 -5.51 14.75
C ILE A 113 18.74 -4.68 15.58
N LYS A 114 18.30 -4.13 16.72
CA LYS A 114 19.14 -3.34 17.63
C LYS A 114 20.34 -4.13 18.13
N ASN A 115 20.11 -5.37 18.57
CA ASN A 115 21.17 -6.25 19.08
C ASN A 115 22.17 -6.68 18.00
N LYS A 116 21.72 -6.77 16.74
CA LYS A 116 22.62 -7.04 15.61
C LYS A 116 23.53 -5.84 15.34
N ASN A 117 22.95 -4.64 15.32
CA ASN A 117 23.71 -3.41 15.10
C ASN A 117 24.68 -3.06 16.23
N SER A 118 24.42 -3.49 17.47
CA SER A 118 25.32 -3.26 18.61
C SER A 118 26.51 -4.22 18.65
N HIS A 119 26.46 -5.36 17.94
CA HIS A 119 27.56 -6.32 17.85
C HIS A 119 28.52 -6.06 16.67
N ASP A 120 28.14 -5.18 15.74
CA ASP A 120 28.95 -4.77 14.58
C ASP A 120 29.76 -3.46 14.84
N CYS A 121 29.91 -3.05 16.11
CA CYS A 121 30.77 -1.93 16.55
C CYS A 121 31.90 -2.40 17.48
#